data_AF-A0A1Y3VEA9-F1
#
_entry.id   AF-A0A1Y3VEA9-F1
#
_cell.length_a   1.000
_cell.length_b   1.000
_cell.length_c   1.000
_cell.angle_alpha   90.00
_cell.angle_beta   90.00
_cell.angle_gamma   90.00
#
_symmetry.space_group_name_H-M   'P 1'
#
loop_
_entity.id
_entity.type
_entity.pdbx_description
1 polymer ?
#
loop_
_entity_poly.entity_id
_entity_poly.type
_entity_poly.pdbx_seq_one_letter_code
_entity_poly.pdbx_strand_id
1 'polypeptide(L)'
;MTGLFFILFFWLLGNALSLLTGGYVSGNIIGMILLFASLCLHWVKPETVRPAAKFLLGAMALFFVPYGVGLMDSYRVILENLWAILVSGIVSTILVLLVAGKTFQSLNRRARLRHIKQLRHDA
;
A
#
# COMPACT_ATOMS: atom_id res chain seq x y z
N MET A 1 19.58 10.78 9.51
CA MET A 1 19.02 9.78 10.45
C MET A 1 17.61 10.14 10.96
N THR A 2 17.19 11.41 10.96
CA THR A 2 15.87 11.85 11.44
C THR A 2 14.67 11.27 10.69
N GLY A 3 14.79 11.00 9.38
CA GLY A 3 13.70 10.40 8.60
C GLY A 3 13.22 9.03 9.10
N LEU A 4 14.14 8.20 9.63
CA LEU A 4 13.78 6.88 10.17
C LEU A 4 12.95 7.02 11.45
N PHE A 5 13.30 8.01 12.29
CA PHE A 5 12.57 8.31 13.51
C PHE A 5 11.13 8.70 13.21
N PHE A 6 10.89 9.55 12.21
CA PHE A 6 9.52 9.90 11.81
C PHE A 6 8.74 8.67 11.35
N ILE A 7 9.32 7.81 10.48
CA ILE A 7 8.65 6.60 9.99
C ILE A 7 8.26 5.67 11.17
N LEU A 8 9.19 5.42 12.09
CA LEU A 8 8.94 4.58 13.26
C LEU A 8 7.97 5.21 14.25
N PHE A 9 8.03 6.53 14.44
CA PHE A 9 7.12 7.27 15.31
C PHE A 9 5.68 7.20 14.80
N PHE A 10 5.45 7.44 13.51
CA PHE A 10 4.11 7.33 12.92
C PHE A 10 3.61 5.89 12.89
N TRP A 11 4.50 4.91 12.70
CA TRP A 11 4.17 3.50 12.86
C TRP A 11 3.69 3.18 14.28
N LEU A 12 4.41 3.64 15.29
CA LEU A 12 4.04 3.45 16.69
C LEU A 12 2.71 4.14 17.02
N LEU A 13 2.53 5.39 16.56
CA LEU A 13 1.29 6.13 16.73
C LEU A 13 0.11 5.41 16.07
N GLY A 14 0.31 4.91 14.84
CA GLY A 14 -0.69 4.14 14.11
C GLY A 14 -1.05 2.84 14.81
N ASN A 15 -0.07 2.15 15.41
CA ASN A 15 -0.31 0.94 16.21
C ASN A 15 -1.09 1.25 17.50
N ALA A 16 -0.72 2.32 18.22
CA ALA A 16 -1.46 2.77 19.39
C ALA A 16 -2.92 3.13 19.06
N LEU A 17 -3.14 3.80 17.93
CA LEU A 17 -4.48 4.13 17.43
C LEU A 17 -5.26 2.91 16.93
N SER A 18 -4.57 1.90 16.37
CA SER A 18 -5.18 0.63 15.96
C SER A 18 -5.69 -0.15 17.17
N LEU A 19 -4.94 -0.16 18.27
CA LEU A 19 -5.36 -0.74 19.55
C LEU A 19 -6.59 -0.02 20.12
N LEU A 20 -6.64 1.31 20.02
CA LEU A 20 -7.79 2.11 20.47
C LEU A 20 -9.04 1.93 19.59
N THR A 21 -8.87 1.69 18.29
CA THR A 21 -9.96 1.46 17.33
C THR A 21 -10.43 0.00 17.28
N GLY A 22 -9.95 -0.86 18.20
CA GLY A 22 -10.38 -2.25 18.32
C GLY A 22 -9.84 -3.17 17.22
N GLY A 23 -8.77 -2.78 16.53
CA GLY A 23 -8.08 -3.63 15.55
C GLY A 23 -8.74 -3.76 14.17
N TYR A 24 -9.79 -2.96 13.87
CA TYR A 24 -10.43 -2.97 12.55
C TYR A 24 -9.47 -2.60 11.40
N VAL A 25 -8.52 -1.71 11.67
CA VAL A 25 -7.53 -1.26 10.70
C VAL A 25 -6.15 -1.51 11.27
N SER A 26 -5.27 -2.15 10.49
CA SER A 26 -3.90 -2.42 10.94
C SER A 26 -3.15 -1.12 11.24
N GLY A 27 -2.33 -1.12 12.30
CA GLY A 27 -1.54 0.03 12.69
C GLY A 27 -0.63 0.56 11.57
N ASN A 28 -0.17 -0.32 10.67
CA ASN A 28 0.61 0.06 9.48
C ASN A 28 -0.17 1.01 8.55
N ILE A 29 -1.45 0.70 8.28
CA ILE A 29 -2.28 1.52 7.39
C ILE A 29 -2.54 2.88 8.03
N ILE A 30 -2.88 2.89 9.33
CA ILE A 30 -3.12 4.14 10.07
C ILE A 30 -1.85 5.00 10.10
N GLY A 31 -0.69 4.39 10.37
CA GLY A 31 0.61 5.07 10.37
C GLY A 31 0.96 5.68 9.01
N MET A 32 0.68 4.99 7.90
CA MET A 32 0.85 5.54 6.54
C MET A 32 -0.05 6.75 6.29
N ILE A 33 -1.33 6.68 6.70
CA ILE A 33 -2.28 7.79 6.56
C ILE A 33 -1.84 8.99 7.39
N LEU A 34 -1.37 8.78 8.63
CA LEU A 34 -0.86 9.84 9.50
C LEU A 34 0.39 10.50 8.95
N LEU A 35 1.36 9.71 8.49
CA LEU A 35 2.56 10.23 7.85
C LEU A 35 2.18 11.06 6.61
N PHE A 36 1.27 10.55 5.78
CA PHE A 36 0.77 11.26 4.61
C PHE A 36 0.08 12.58 4.99
N ALA A 37 -0.79 12.58 5.99
CA ALA A 37 -1.44 13.78 6.51
C ALA A 37 -0.39 14.79 7.02
N SER A 38 0.61 14.32 7.77
CA SER A 38 1.70 15.17 8.28
C SER A 38 2.54 15.81 7.17
N LEU A 39 2.69 15.12 6.03
CA LEU A 39 3.34 15.69 4.84
C LEU A 39 2.43 16.73 4.17
N CYS A 40 1.12 16.49 4.08
CA CYS A 40 0.15 17.46 3.54
C CYS A 40 0.06 18.73 4.39
N LEU A 41 0.12 18.62 5.72
CA LEU A 41 0.14 19.75 6.65
C LEU A 41 1.51 20.45 6.72
N HIS A 42 2.50 20.03 5.92
CA HIS A 42 3.89 20.54 5.95
C HIS A 42 4.61 20.42 7.31
N TRP A 43 4.06 19.64 8.25
CA TRP A 43 4.63 19.46 9.58
C TRP A 43 5.95 18.68 9.53
N VAL A 44 6.08 17.82 8.52
CA VAL A 44 7.29 17.03 8.24
C VAL A 44 7.76 17.34 6.82
N LYS A 45 9.01 17.83 6.70
CA LYS A 45 9.61 18.10 5.39
C LYS A 45 9.88 16.79 4.65
N PRO A 46 9.39 16.61 3.41
CA PRO A 46 9.58 15.37 2.66
C PRO A 46 11.05 15.05 2.42
N GLU A 47 11.91 16.07 2.33
CA GLU A 47 13.37 15.97 2.21
C GLU A 47 14.01 15.14 3.32
N THR A 48 13.45 15.17 4.53
CA THR A 48 14.01 14.49 5.71
C THR A 48 13.65 13.01 5.75
N VAL A 49 12.46 12.65 5.25
CA VAL A 49 11.93 11.27 5.25
C VAL A 49 12.39 10.49 4.03
N ARG A 50 12.50 11.16 2.87
CA ARG A 50 12.83 10.53 1.58
C ARG A 50 14.12 9.70 1.58
N PRO A 51 15.25 10.13 2.18
CA PRO A 51 16.47 9.34 2.24
C PRO A 51 16.30 8.05 3.06
N ALA A 52 15.59 8.14 4.19
CA ALA A 52 15.32 6.99 5.06
C ALA A 52 14.35 6.01 4.39
N ALA A 53 13.29 6.51 3.75
CA ALA A 53 12.36 5.70 2.99
C ALA A 53 13.06 4.97 1.83
N LYS A 54 13.94 5.67 1.09
CA LYS A 54 14.70 5.05 -0.01
C LYS A 54 15.67 3.98 0.48
N PHE A 55 16.30 4.19 1.63
CA PHE A 55 17.14 3.19 2.28
C PHE A 55 16.35 1.94 2.68
N LEU A 56 15.21 2.11 3.36
CA LEU A 56 14.32 1.01 3.74
C LEU A 56 13.77 0.26 2.52
N LEU A 57 13.39 0.97 1.45
CA LEU A 57 12.97 0.36 0.20
C LEU A 57 14.11 -0.42 -0.47
N GLY A 58 15.33 0.11 -0.46
CA GLY A 58 16.50 -0.60 -0.97
C GLY A 58 16.83 -1.86 -0.16
N ALA A 59 16.58 -1.83 1.15
CA ALA A 59 16.73 -2.98 2.04
C ALA A 59 15.50 -3.89 2.09
N MET A 60 14.44 -3.66 1.30
CA MET A 60 13.22 -4.48 1.31
C MET A 60 13.51 -5.97 1.16
N ALA A 61 14.43 -6.34 0.27
CA ALA A 61 14.82 -7.74 0.06
C ALA A 61 15.30 -8.40 1.36
N LEU A 62 16.04 -7.67 2.20
CA LEU A 62 16.52 -8.15 3.50
C LEU A 62 15.35 -8.40 4.47
N PHE A 63 14.32 -7.56 4.47
CA PHE A 63 13.13 -7.75 5.31
C PHE A 63 12.24 -8.91 4.84
N PHE A 64 12.30 -9.30 3.56
CA PHE A 64 11.58 -10.46 3.04
C PHE A 64 12.20 -11.79 3.43
N VAL A 65 13.52 -11.85 3.69
CA VAL A 65 14.21 -13.09 4.11
C VAL A 65 13.61 -13.71 5.38
N PRO A 66 13.49 -13.01 6.52
CA PRO A 66 12.93 -13.61 7.74
C PRO A 66 11.46 -14.00 7.57
N TYR A 67 10.69 -13.24 6.79
CA TYR A 67 9.30 -13.58 6.46
C TYR A 67 9.21 -14.88 5.63
N GLY A 68 10.12 -15.06 4.67
CA GLY A 68 10.22 -16.28 3.87
C GLY A 68 10.68 -17.50 4.68
N VAL A 69 11.65 -17.32 5.60
CA VAL A 69 12.11 -18.40 6.50
C VAL A 69 10.98 -18.82 7.44
N GLY A 70 10.17 -17.89 7.96
CA GLY A 70 8.99 -18.23 8.76
C GLY A 70 7.97 -19.09 8.00
N LEU A 71 7.88 -18.91 6.69
CA LEU A 71 7.02 -19.72 5.83
C LEU A 71 7.51 -21.17 5.68
N MET A 72 8.81 -21.43 5.93
CA MET A 72 9.37 -22.79 5.86
C MET A 72 8.84 -23.71 6.97
N ASP A 73 8.29 -23.17 8.05
CA ASP A 73 7.63 -23.96 9.10
C ASP A 73 6.42 -24.74 8.54
N SER A 74 5.70 -24.15 7.57
CA SER A 74 4.57 -24.78 6.87
C SER A 74 4.94 -25.33 5.48
N TYR A 75 6.22 -25.59 5.24
CA TYR A 75 6.74 -25.96 3.91
C TYR A 75 6.04 -27.18 3.28
N ARG A 76 5.66 -28.18 4.07
CA ARG A 76 4.96 -29.39 3.58
C ARG A 76 3.59 -29.07 2.97
N VAL A 77 2.78 -28.25 3.65
CA VAL A 77 1.44 -27.86 3.19
C VAL A 77 1.52 -27.05 1.89
N ILE A 78 2.56 -26.21 1.79
CA ILE A 78 2.81 -25.39 0.61
C ILE A 78 3.17 -26.28 -0.57
N LEU A 79 4.09 -27.26 -0.40
CA LEU A 79 4.48 -28.19 -1.46
C LEU A 79 3.29 -28.97 -2.04
N GLU A 80 2.40 -29.47 -1.18
CA GLU A 80 1.20 -30.20 -1.63
C GLU A 80 0.22 -29.33 -2.40
N ASN A 81 0.14 -28.03 -2.08
CA ASN A 81 -0.78 -27.07 -2.69
C ASN A 81 -0.10 -26.09 -3.66
N LEU A 82 1.15 -26.34 -4.05
CA LEU A 82 1.94 -25.43 -4.89
C LEU A 82 1.20 -25.03 -6.17
N TRP A 83 0.62 -26.01 -6.84
CA TRP A 83 -0.16 -25.78 -8.06
C TRP A 83 -1.39 -24.92 -7.81
N ALA A 84 -2.11 -25.18 -6.72
CA ALA A 84 -3.28 -24.40 -6.35
C ALA A 84 -2.90 -22.95 -6.06
N ILE A 85 -1.84 -22.72 -5.28
CA ILE A 85 -1.33 -21.38 -4.92
C ILE A 85 -0.89 -20.61 -6.16
N LEU A 86 -0.12 -21.25 -7.04
CA LEU A 86 0.43 -20.61 -8.24
C LEU A 86 -0.70 -20.23 -9.21
N VAL A 87 -1.60 -21.17 -9.50
CA VAL A 87 -2.73 -20.94 -10.40
C VAL A 87 -3.68 -19.90 -9.81
N SER A 88 -4.05 -20.02 -8.53
CA SER A 88 -4.95 -19.06 -7.90
C SER A 88 -4.34 -17.67 -7.87
N GLY A 89 -3.05 -17.54 -7.57
CA GLY A 89 -2.36 -16.25 -7.49
C GLY A 89 -2.23 -15.56 -8.85
N ILE A 90 -1.89 -16.30 -9.91
CA ILE A 90 -1.81 -15.75 -11.27
C ILE A 90 -3.21 -15.33 -11.75
N VAL A 91 -4.19 -16.23 -11.64
CA VAL A 91 -5.56 -15.96 -12.08
C VAL A 91 -6.16 -14.79 -11.31
N SER A 92 -6.01 -14.75 -9.99
CA SER A 92 -6.50 -13.64 -9.17
C SER A 92 -5.83 -12.32 -9.52
N THR A 93 -4.53 -12.32 -9.76
CA THR A 93 -3.79 -11.10 -10.12
C THR A 93 -4.26 -10.56 -11.45
N ILE A 94 -4.36 -11.41 -12.48
CA ILE A 94 -4.87 -11.00 -13.81
C ILE A 94 -6.30 -10.47 -13.68
N LEU A 95 -7.16 -11.17 -12.95
CA LEU A 95 -8.56 -10.81 -12.79
C LEU A 95 -8.71 -9.47 -12.05
N VAL A 96 -7.97 -9.25 -10.97
CA VAL A 96 -7.93 -7.98 -10.24
C VAL A 96 -7.44 -6.85 -11.13
N LEU A 97 -6.37 -7.05 -11.90
CA LEU A 97 -5.85 -6.04 -12.83
C LEU A 97 -6.87 -5.67 -13.92
N LEU A 98 -7.56 -6.67 -14.49
CA LEU A 98 -8.60 -6.44 -15.49
C LEU A 98 -9.81 -5.68 -14.92
N VAL A 99 -10.28 -6.09 -13.75
CA VAL A 99 -11.45 -5.47 -13.10
C VAL A 99 -11.09 -4.05 -12.64
N ALA A 100 -9.97 -3.86 -11.94
CA ALA A 100 -9.51 -2.55 -11.51
C ALA A 100 -9.24 -1.63 -12.71
N GLY A 101 -8.59 -2.14 -13.76
CA GLY A 101 -8.33 -1.42 -15.00
C GLY A 101 -9.61 -0.99 -15.71
N LYS A 102 -10.58 -1.89 -15.88
CA LYS A 102 -11.89 -1.54 -16.48
C LYS A 102 -12.69 -0.57 -15.63
N THR A 103 -12.69 -0.73 -14.31
CA THR A 103 -13.35 0.21 -13.40
C THR A 103 -12.74 1.60 -13.55
N PHE A 104 -11.41 1.70 -13.49
CA PHE A 104 -10.71 2.97 -13.66
C PHE A 104 -10.98 3.60 -15.03
N GLN A 105 -10.91 2.81 -16.10
CA GLN A 105 -11.18 3.27 -17.46
C GLN A 105 -12.64 3.74 -17.62
N SER A 106 -13.60 3.05 -17.00
CA SER A 106 -15.02 3.44 -17.00
C SER A 106 -15.25 4.75 -16.25
N LEU A 107 -14.66 4.93 -15.06
CA LEU A 107 -14.72 6.18 -14.32
C LEU A 107 -14.07 7.33 -15.11
N ASN A 108 -12.89 7.10 -15.69
CA ASN A 108 -12.17 8.12 -16.45
C ASN A 108 -12.93 8.51 -17.74
N ARG A 109 -13.54 7.54 -18.44
CA ARG A 109 -14.37 7.79 -19.63
C ARG A 109 -15.61 8.62 -19.28
N ARG A 110 -16.24 8.37 -18.12
CA ARG A 110 -17.37 9.17 -17.61
C ARG A 110 -16.95 10.59 -17.20
N ALA A 111 -15.76 10.77 -16.63
CA ALA A 111 -15.22 12.10 -16.31
C ALA A 111 -14.92 12.92 -17.58
N ARG A 112 -14.30 12.30 -18.59
CA ARG A 112 -13.93 12.95 -19.85
C ARG A 112 -15.15 13.37 -20.69
N LEU A 113 -16.20 12.54 -20.73
CA LEU A 113 -17.44 12.86 -21.45
C LEU A 113 -18.25 13.99 -20.78
N ARG A 114 -18.22 14.11 -19.45
CA ARG A 114 -18.83 15.24 -18.74
C ARG A 114 -18.12 16.55 -19.07
N HIS A 115 -16.79 16.53 -19.12
CA HIS A 115 -15.99 17.71 -19.45
C HIS A 115 -16.25 18.22 -20.88
N ILE A 116 -16.46 17.33 -21.85
CA ILE A 116 -16.78 17.71 -23.25
C ILE A 116 -18.21 18.25 -23.38
N LYS A 117 -19.18 17.68 -22.64
CA LYS A 117 -20.56 18.18 -22.62
C LYS A 117 -20.64 19.60 -22.05
N GLN A 118 -19.81 19.92 -21.06
CA GLN A 118 -19.78 21.22 -20.41
C GLN A 118 -19.22 22.30 -21.35
N LEU A 119 -18.11 22.01 -22.05
CA LEU A 119 -17.54 22.89 -23.08
C LEU A 119 -18.48 23.17 -24.26
N ARG A 120 -19.40 22.25 -24.55
CA ARG A 120 -20.42 22.43 -25.61
C ARG A 120 -21.65 23.21 -25.13
N HIS A 121 -21.85 23.35 -23.82
CA HIS A 121 -22.98 24.11 -23.27
C HIS A 121 -22.61 25.59 -23.05
N ASP A 122 -21.31 25.89 -22.96
CA ASP A 122 -20.75 27.23 -22.78
C ASP A 122 -20.39 27.93 -24.11
N ALA A 123 -20.64 27.30 -25.26
CA ALA A 123 -20.37 27.79 -26.62
C ALA A 123 -21.66 27.93 -27.43
#